data_AF-A0A928Z3H0-F1
#
_entry.id   AF-A0A928Z3H0-F1
#
_cell.length_a   1.000
_cell.length_b   1.000
_cell.length_c   1.000
_cell.angle_alpha   90.00
_cell.angle_beta   90.00
_cell.angle_gamma   90.00
#
_symmetry.space_group_name_H-M   'P 1'
#
loop_
_entity.id
_entity.type
_entity.pdbx_description
1 polymer ?
#
loop_
_entity_poly.entity_id
_entity_poly.type
_entity_poly.pdbx_seq_one_letter_code
_entity_poly.pdbx_strand_id
1 'polypeptide(L)'
;MNDDLVLSASVLEEIHAGRKIEAIRALREQHNLDLPAAKAIVDREMDHYQAIAPANGVNSSSMPRSRLTVSSPLSVALAEISAWIDTSQSRHAEGIRTSNQLRPGLDRPTIERTLADTNVHISEEVYELYQWHDGKIVMGDYANAIIFMPLHDAVVAAQRRNLPGLPIFVGDAIYCMVDALSDASLPAPIRCYDGFGGSEPQINTSAYAPSLTSLMQAAAECIRRYDGISAYYMADDPQLKLAHPDVPRHHQGFYQSLLDPIYAKYGIKGFADNAGSLWR
;
A
#
# COMPACT_ATOMS: atom_id res chain seq x y z
N MET A 1 36.56 0.61 8.87
CA MET A 1 35.34 0.32 9.65
C MET A 1 34.32 1.36 9.23
N ASN A 2 33.45 1.01 8.28
CA ASN A 2 32.22 1.75 8.03
C ASN A 2 31.16 0.97 8.80
N ASP A 3 30.93 1.34 10.05
CA ASP A 3 29.72 0.90 10.72
C ASP A 3 28.59 1.72 10.09
N ASP A 4 27.68 1.03 9.41
CA ASP A 4 26.46 1.65 8.88
C ASP A 4 25.66 2.16 10.07
N LEU A 5 25.74 3.47 10.31
CA LEU A 5 25.07 4.13 11.41
C LEU A 5 23.55 4.03 11.17
N VAL A 6 22.89 3.15 11.93
CA VAL A 6 21.43 2.98 11.84
C VAL A 6 20.73 4.25 12.33
N LEU A 7 20.07 4.95 11.41
CA LEU A 7 19.31 6.16 11.71
C LEU A 7 18.00 5.81 12.42
N SER A 8 17.63 6.58 13.45
CA SER A 8 16.32 6.41 14.06
C SER A 8 15.21 6.92 13.14
N ALA A 9 13.99 6.39 13.36
CA ALA A 9 12.79 6.84 12.66
C ALA A 9 12.54 8.36 12.80
N SER A 10 12.89 8.95 13.96
CA SER A 10 12.76 10.39 14.19
C SER A 10 13.68 11.20 13.26
N VAL A 11 14.94 10.79 13.11
CA VAL A 11 15.88 11.45 12.18
C VAL A 11 15.41 11.32 10.73
N LEU A 12 14.93 10.13 10.35
CA LEU A 12 14.40 9.89 8.99
C LEU A 12 13.15 10.73 8.69
N GLU A 13 12.25 10.92 9.65
CA GLU A 13 11.06 11.77 9.50
C GLU A 13 11.45 13.23 9.23
N GLU A 14 12.42 13.77 9.96
CA GLU A 14 12.96 15.11 9.74
C GLU A 14 13.63 15.24 8.37
N ILE A 15 14.39 14.22 7.92
CA ILE A 15 15.00 14.16 6.59
C ILE A 15 13.92 14.20 5.50
N HIS A 16 12.90 13.33 5.60
CA HIS A 16 11.80 13.25 4.61
C HIS A 16 10.98 14.54 4.56
N ALA A 17 10.83 15.23 5.68
CA ALA A 17 10.14 16.51 5.74
C ALA A 17 11.00 17.70 5.26
N GLY A 18 12.26 17.48 4.86
CA GLY A 18 13.18 18.54 4.43
C GLY A 18 13.68 19.43 5.59
N ARG A 19 13.49 19.02 6.84
CA ARG A 19 13.87 19.75 8.06
C ARG A 19 15.31 19.41 8.46
N LYS A 20 16.24 19.91 7.67
CA LYS A 20 17.67 19.56 7.74
C LYS A 20 18.31 19.87 9.09
N ILE A 21 17.97 21.02 9.70
CA ILE A 21 18.60 21.46 10.96
C ILE A 21 18.15 20.57 12.12
N GLU A 22 16.88 20.21 12.12
CA GLU A 22 16.22 19.34 13.09
C GLU A 22 16.76 17.91 12.99
N ALA A 23 16.90 17.37 11.77
CA ALA A 23 17.54 16.09 11.52
C ALA A 23 18.98 16.04 12.06
N ILE A 24 19.79 17.07 11.80
CA ILE A 24 21.17 17.16 12.31
C ILE A 24 21.17 17.21 13.84
N ARG A 25 20.28 17.99 14.45
CA ARG A 25 20.18 18.10 15.90
C ARG A 25 19.84 16.75 16.54
N ALA A 26 18.79 16.09 16.04
CA ALA A 26 18.36 14.77 16.53
C ALA A 26 19.47 13.72 16.39
N LEU A 27 20.19 13.71 15.26
CA LEU A 27 21.27 12.76 15.03
C LEU A 27 22.47 12.97 15.97
N ARG A 28 22.82 14.23 16.27
CA ARG A 28 23.88 14.57 17.23
C ARG A 28 23.53 14.16 18.65
N GLU A 29 22.29 14.41 19.06
CA GLU A 29 21.81 14.02 20.39
C GLU A 29 21.81 12.50 20.57
N GLN A 30 21.43 11.76 19.52
CA GLN A 30 21.36 10.29 19.57
C GLN A 30 22.73 9.59 19.55
N HIS A 31 23.68 10.08 18.76
CA HIS A 31 24.95 9.38 18.51
C HIS A 31 26.19 10.15 19.02
N ASN A 32 25.99 11.26 19.73
CA ASN A 32 27.05 12.14 20.23
C ASN A 32 28.06 12.57 19.16
N LEU A 33 27.55 12.85 17.94
CA LEU A 33 28.36 13.27 16.81
C LEU A 33 28.69 14.76 16.88
N ASP A 34 29.85 15.13 16.35
CA ASP A 34 30.15 16.53 16.07
C ASP A 34 29.28 17.06 14.92
N LEU A 35 29.20 18.39 14.80
CA LEU A 35 28.37 19.03 13.79
C LEU A 35 28.78 18.65 12.34
N PRO A 36 30.08 18.62 11.98
CA PRO A 36 30.50 18.20 10.64
C PRO A 36 30.09 16.76 10.29
N ALA A 37 30.27 15.80 11.19
CA ALA A 37 29.93 14.40 10.93
C ALA A 37 28.41 14.20 10.78
N ALA A 38 27.61 14.78 11.68
CA ALA A 38 26.15 14.70 11.59
C ALA A 38 25.61 15.35 10.32
N LYS A 39 26.16 16.52 9.93
CA LYS A 39 25.81 17.19 8.69
C LYS A 39 26.13 16.32 7.47
N ALA A 40 27.30 15.68 7.42
CA ALA A 40 27.70 14.85 6.29
C ALA A 40 26.79 13.60 6.13
N ILE A 41 26.26 13.06 7.22
CA ILE A 41 25.30 11.95 7.18
C ILE A 41 23.95 12.44 6.68
N VAL A 42 23.41 13.51 7.26
CA VAL A 42 22.11 14.08 6.84
C VAL A 42 22.16 14.56 5.38
N ASP A 43 23.24 15.20 4.95
CA ASP A 43 23.43 15.61 3.55
C ASP A 43 23.37 14.42 2.60
N ARG A 44 24.11 13.35 2.91
CA ARG A 44 24.13 12.14 2.08
C ARG A 44 22.76 11.49 1.96
N GLU A 45 22.03 11.39 3.06
CA GLU A 45 20.67 10.84 3.05
C GLU A 45 19.67 11.75 2.36
N MET A 46 19.79 13.07 2.51
CA MET A 46 18.95 14.02 1.77
C MET A 46 19.24 13.99 0.28
N ASP A 47 20.50 13.89 -0.13
CA ASP A 47 20.90 13.75 -1.53
C ASP A 47 20.40 12.41 -2.09
N HIS A 48 20.50 11.33 -1.30
CA HIS A 48 19.93 10.04 -1.66
C HIS A 48 18.42 10.14 -1.84
N TYR A 49 17.72 10.75 -0.88
CA TYR A 49 16.28 10.96 -0.93
C TYR A 49 15.87 11.84 -2.11
N GLN A 50 16.63 12.88 -2.45
CA GLN A 50 16.36 13.73 -3.61
C GLN A 50 16.68 13.06 -4.95
N ALA A 51 17.64 12.13 -4.97
CA ALA A 51 17.94 11.33 -6.16
C ALA A 51 16.84 10.30 -6.46
N ILE A 52 16.19 9.76 -5.42
CA ILE A 52 15.07 8.81 -5.55
C ILE A 52 13.71 9.50 -5.58
N ALA A 53 13.57 10.68 -4.98
CA ALA A 53 12.34 11.46 -5.07
C ALA A 53 12.17 11.90 -6.52
N PRO A 54 11.03 11.58 -7.15
CA PRO A 54 10.75 12.09 -8.48
C PRO A 54 10.87 13.61 -8.44
N ALA A 55 11.50 14.21 -9.44
CA ALA A 55 11.35 15.64 -9.64
C ALA A 55 9.84 15.91 -9.79
N ASN A 56 9.20 16.46 -8.76
CA ASN A 56 7.78 16.85 -8.74
C ASN A 56 7.47 18.00 -9.73
N GLY A 57 8.31 18.20 -10.75
CA GLY A 57 8.03 19.05 -11.89
C GLY A 57 7.13 18.31 -12.87
N VAL A 58 5.83 18.53 -12.71
CA VAL A 58 4.76 18.42 -13.72
C VAL A 58 5.30 18.18 -15.14
N ASN A 59 5.50 16.91 -15.48
CA ASN A 59 5.65 16.44 -16.86
C ASN A 59 5.23 14.97 -16.86
N SER A 60 3.93 14.78 -17.04
CA SER A 60 3.33 13.53 -17.48
C SER A 60 3.94 13.17 -18.85
N SER A 61 5.10 12.50 -18.86
CA SER A 61 5.64 11.96 -20.10
C SER A 61 6.43 10.68 -19.85
N SER A 62 5.80 9.60 -20.31
CA SER A 62 6.42 8.41 -20.89
C SER A 62 7.46 7.70 -20.04
N MET A 63 7.00 6.70 -19.29
CA MET A 63 7.79 5.50 -19.04
C MET A 63 8.51 5.06 -20.32
N PRO A 64 9.81 4.73 -20.27
CA PRO A 64 10.49 4.10 -21.40
C PRO A 64 9.80 2.76 -21.69
N ARG A 65 9.15 2.67 -22.85
CA ARG A 65 8.56 1.42 -23.39
C ARG A 65 9.69 0.46 -23.78
N SER A 66 10.44 -0.06 -22.82
CA SER A 66 11.49 -1.04 -23.06
C SER A 66 10.88 -2.43 -23.23
N ARG A 67 10.77 -2.85 -24.50
CA ARG A 67 10.46 -4.19 -25.01
C ARG A 67 9.07 -4.71 -24.60
N LEU A 68 8.40 -5.37 -25.53
CA LEU A 68 7.13 -6.08 -25.31
C LEU A 68 7.39 -7.29 -24.39
N THR A 69 7.61 -7.04 -23.11
CA THR A 69 7.38 -8.04 -22.07
C THR A 69 5.89 -8.32 -22.09
N VAL A 70 5.53 -9.61 -22.08
CA VAL A 70 4.15 -10.03 -21.86
C VAL A 70 3.71 -9.39 -20.55
N SER A 71 2.80 -8.43 -20.62
CA SER A 71 2.30 -7.74 -19.43
C SER A 71 1.62 -8.77 -18.54
N SER A 72 2.06 -8.87 -17.28
CA SER A 72 1.44 -9.81 -16.34
C SER A 72 -0.04 -9.43 -16.13
N PRO A 73 -0.90 -10.36 -15.71
CA PRO A 73 -2.29 -10.02 -15.41
C PRO A 73 -2.43 -8.96 -14.31
N LEU A 74 -1.46 -8.91 -13.37
CA LEU A 74 -1.35 -7.85 -12.37
C LEU A 74 -1.05 -6.50 -13.02
N SER A 75 -0.07 -6.43 -13.94
CA SER A 75 0.34 -5.19 -14.61
C SER A 75 -0.80 -4.57 -15.39
N VAL A 76 -1.61 -5.41 -16.04
CA VAL A 76 -2.81 -4.97 -16.76
C VAL A 76 -3.81 -4.33 -15.79
N ALA A 77 -4.08 -4.97 -14.64
CA ALA A 77 -4.98 -4.43 -13.64
C ALA A 77 -4.46 -3.12 -13.02
N LEU A 78 -3.16 -3.05 -12.69
CA LEU A 78 -2.53 -1.84 -12.14
C LEU A 78 -2.55 -0.68 -13.13
N ALA A 79 -2.29 -0.95 -14.42
CA ALA A 79 -2.39 0.07 -15.48
C ALA A 79 -3.82 0.59 -15.64
N GLU A 80 -4.82 -0.27 -15.53
CA GLU A 80 -6.23 0.11 -15.56
C GLU A 80 -6.60 0.98 -14.36
N ILE A 81 -6.12 0.65 -13.16
CA ILE A 81 -6.30 1.45 -11.94
C ILE A 81 -5.64 2.83 -12.10
N SER A 82 -4.41 2.91 -12.62
CA SER A 82 -3.76 4.20 -12.91
C SER A 82 -4.55 5.04 -13.90
N ALA A 83 -4.99 4.45 -15.01
CA ALA A 83 -5.77 5.17 -16.01
C ALA A 83 -7.08 5.72 -15.41
N TRP A 84 -7.73 4.96 -14.53
CA TRP A 84 -8.88 5.42 -13.78
C TRP A 84 -8.54 6.57 -12.81
N ILE A 85 -7.47 6.44 -12.02
CA ILE A 85 -6.99 7.50 -11.12
C ILE A 85 -6.70 8.78 -11.90
N ASP A 86 -6.21 8.71 -13.13
CA ASP A 86 -5.88 9.90 -13.92
C ASP A 86 -7.10 10.55 -14.59
N THR A 87 -8.09 9.75 -15.00
CA THR A 87 -9.16 10.21 -15.92
C THR A 87 -10.54 10.30 -15.28
N SER A 88 -10.82 9.52 -14.25
CA SER A 88 -12.14 9.46 -13.61
C SER A 88 -12.49 10.77 -12.92
N GLN A 89 -13.77 11.15 -13.02
CA GLN A 89 -14.33 12.29 -12.31
C GLN A 89 -15.01 11.88 -10.99
N SER A 90 -14.91 10.60 -10.61
CA SER A 90 -15.43 10.13 -9.32
C SER A 90 -14.74 10.84 -8.16
N ARG A 91 -15.48 11.01 -7.06
CA ARG A 91 -14.94 11.55 -5.81
C ARG A 91 -13.81 10.68 -5.25
N HIS A 92 -13.84 9.36 -5.54
CA HIS A 92 -12.80 8.43 -5.10
C HIS A 92 -11.48 8.70 -5.82
N ALA A 93 -11.49 8.74 -7.16
CA ALA A 93 -10.29 9.02 -7.94
C ALA A 93 -9.72 10.41 -7.60
N GLU A 94 -10.58 11.42 -7.46
CA GLU A 94 -10.16 12.76 -7.05
C GLU A 94 -9.54 12.79 -5.64
N GLY A 95 -10.12 12.03 -4.70
CA GLY A 95 -9.55 11.88 -3.36
C GLY A 95 -8.14 11.28 -3.39
N ILE A 96 -7.90 10.27 -4.23
CA ILE A 96 -6.57 9.68 -4.40
C ILE A 96 -5.60 10.71 -4.97
N ARG A 97 -5.95 11.39 -6.08
CA ARG A 97 -5.12 12.41 -6.74
C ARG A 97 -4.72 13.55 -5.78
N THR A 98 -5.69 14.08 -5.04
CA THR A 98 -5.48 15.26 -4.18
C THR A 98 -4.79 14.95 -2.86
N SER A 99 -4.82 13.70 -2.41
CA SER A 99 -4.19 13.30 -1.14
C SER A 99 -2.67 13.35 -1.15
N ASN A 100 -2.03 13.37 -2.34
CA ASN A 100 -0.59 13.17 -2.52
C ASN A 100 -0.05 11.90 -1.83
N GLN A 101 -0.92 10.92 -1.55
CA GLN A 101 -0.51 9.70 -0.84
C GLN A 101 0.02 8.61 -1.78
N LEU A 102 -0.25 8.72 -3.08
CA LEU A 102 0.23 7.79 -4.09
C LEU A 102 1.59 8.26 -4.62
N ARG A 103 2.69 7.76 -4.04
CA ARG A 103 4.05 8.09 -4.49
C ARG A 103 4.41 7.25 -5.71
N PRO A 104 5.37 7.68 -6.55
CA PRO A 104 5.83 6.83 -7.65
C PRO A 104 6.38 5.50 -7.15
N GLY A 105 6.35 4.51 -8.02
CA GLY A 105 6.93 3.21 -7.73
C GLY A 105 8.44 3.26 -7.53
N LEU A 106 8.94 2.28 -6.80
CA LEU A 106 10.35 2.09 -6.46
C LEU A 106 11.03 1.24 -7.53
N ASP A 107 12.32 1.47 -7.78
CA ASP A 107 13.10 0.50 -8.54
C ASP A 107 13.39 -0.75 -7.70
N ARG A 108 13.67 -1.87 -8.38
CA ARG A 108 13.92 -3.16 -7.73
C ARG A 108 15.11 -3.11 -6.76
N PRO A 109 16.27 -2.50 -7.10
CA PRO A 109 17.37 -2.37 -6.15
C PRO A 109 17.00 -1.61 -4.86
N THR A 110 16.12 -0.62 -4.94
CA THR A 110 15.62 0.12 -3.78
C THR A 110 14.76 -0.79 -2.91
N ILE A 111 13.81 -1.52 -3.51
CA ILE A 111 12.99 -2.51 -2.79
C ILE A 111 13.86 -3.54 -2.08
N GLU A 112 14.84 -4.12 -2.79
CA GLU A 112 15.77 -5.11 -2.25
C GLU A 112 16.61 -4.54 -1.10
N ARG A 113 17.10 -3.30 -1.21
CA ARG A 113 17.84 -2.63 -0.14
C ARG A 113 16.96 -2.40 1.09
N THR A 114 15.73 -1.94 0.91
CA THR A 114 14.78 -1.72 2.02
C THR A 114 14.44 -3.02 2.75
N LEU A 115 14.45 -4.14 2.04
CA LEU A 115 14.17 -5.47 2.60
C LEU A 115 15.42 -6.20 3.12
N ALA A 116 16.63 -5.67 2.90
CA ALA A 116 17.89 -6.37 3.18
C ALA A 116 18.06 -6.76 4.66
N ASP A 117 17.55 -5.93 5.57
CA ASP A 117 17.60 -6.17 7.02
C ASP A 117 16.37 -6.92 7.55
N THR A 118 15.55 -7.47 6.64
CA THR A 118 14.36 -8.26 6.98
C THR A 118 14.60 -9.72 6.64
N ASN A 119 14.02 -10.63 7.43
CA ASN A 119 13.97 -12.05 7.09
C ASN A 119 12.78 -12.37 6.18
N VAL A 120 12.21 -11.36 5.51
CA VAL A 120 10.97 -11.52 4.73
C VAL A 120 11.32 -11.72 3.27
N HIS A 121 10.88 -12.85 2.72
CA HIS A 121 10.89 -13.10 1.29
C HIS A 121 9.55 -12.66 0.69
N ILE A 122 9.60 -11.87 -0.39
CA ILE A 122 8.42 -11.37 -1.10
C ILE A 122 8.31 -12.00 -2.50
N SER A 123 7.09 -12.11 -3.03
CA SER A 123 6.83 -12.63 -4.38
C SER A 123 7.04 -11.57 -5.47
N GLU A 124 7.13 -11.99 -6.74
CA GLU A 124 7.20 -11.05 -7.87
C GLU A 124 5.97 -10.12 -7.93
N GLU A 125 4.79 -10.56 -7.49
CA GLU A 125 3.61 -9.69 -7.43
C GLU A 125 3.81 -8.51 -6.46
N VAL A 126 4.53 -8.71 -5.36
CA VAL A 126 4.84 -7.63 -4.40
C VAL A 126 5.85 -6.66 -4.99
N TYR A 127 6.89 -7.17 -5.68
CA TYR A 127 7.79 -6.30 -6.43
C TYR A 127 7.03 -5.45 -7.44
N GLU A 128 6.17 -6.08 -8.24
CA GLU A 128 5.41 -5.40 -9.28
C GLU A 128 4.49 -4.31 -8.71
N LEU A 129 3.83 -4.59 -7.58
CA LEU A 129 2.98 -3.63 -6.87
C LEU A 129 3.80 -2.39 -6.40
N TYR A 130 4.95 -2.60 -5.77
CA TYR A 130 5.80 -1.50 -5.30
C TYR A 130 6.55 -0.78 -6.43
N GLN A 131 6.82 -1.45 -7.55
CA GLN A 131 7.33 -0.82 -8.77
C GLN A 131 6.28 0.01 -9.49
N TRP A 132 5.00 -0.27 -9.26
CA TRP A 132 3.89 0.56 -9.75
C TRP A 132 3.74 1.83 -8.91
N HIS A 133 3.53 1.68 -7.60
CA HIS A 133 3.44 2.81 -6.68
C HIS A 133 3.91 2.44 -5.27
N ASP A 134 4.44 3.41 -4.53
CA ASP A 134 4.80 3.29 -3.10
C ASP A 134 3.93 4.22 -2.25
N GLY A 135 2.66 3.85 -2.02
CA GLY A 135 1.74 4.83 -1.49
C GLY A 135 0.46 4.27 -0.92
N LYS A 136 -0.41 5.17 -0.45
CA LYS A 136 -1.69 4.80 0.16
C LYS A 136 -2.80 4.86 -0.87
N ILE A 137 -3.42 3.71 -1.11
CA ILE A 137 -4.67 3.56 -1.84
C ILE A 137 -5.65 2.87 -0.91
N VAL A 138 -6.82 3.46 -0.75
CA VAL A 138 -7.91 2.92 0.07
C VAL A 138 -8.83 2.07 -0.79
N MET A 139 -9.00 0.81 -0.40
CA MET A 139 -9.90 -0.17 -1.05
C MET A 139 -10.85 -0.79 -0.02
N GLY A 140 -12.00 -1.28 -0.47
CA GLY A 140 -12.94 -2.03 0.38
C GLY A 140 -13.96 -1.16 1.13
N ASP A 141 -14.55 -1.70 2.20
CA ASP A 141 -15.62 -1.06 2.98
C ASP A 141 -15.07 -0.10 4.05
N TYR A 142 -15.77 0.97 4.42
CA TYR A 142 -15.32 1.98 5.41
C TYR A 142 -14.78 1.39 6.71
N ALA A 143 -15.51 0.43 7.32
CA ALA A 143 -15.10 -0.17 8.59
C ALA A 143 -13.97 -1.21 8.46
N ASN A 144 -13.65 -1.62 7.23
CA ASN A 144 -12.62 -2.61 6.91
C ASN A 144 -11.79 -2.15 5.71
N ALA A 145 -11.57 -0.84 5.58
CA ALA A 145 -10.91 -0.30 4.42
C ALA A 145 -9.46 -0.73 4.52
N ILE A 146 -8.97 -1.40 3.49
CA ILE A 146 -7.57 -1.78 3.43
C ILE A 146 -6.81 -0.69 2.69
N ILE A 147 -5.75 -0.24 3.31
CA ILE A 147 -4.90 0.85 2.84
C ILE A 147 -3.59 0.22 2.40
N PHE A 148 -3.25 0.37 1.13
CA PHE A 148 -1.94 -0.01 0.61
C PHE A 148 -0.85 0.76 1.39
N MET A 149 0.15 0.05 1.92
CA MET A 149 1.19 0.64 2.76
C MET A 149 2.44 0.97 1.94
N PRO A 150 3.07 2.13 2.16
CA PRO A 150 4.44 2.35 1.71
C PRO A 150 5.38 1.26 2.22
N LEU A 151 6.35 0.83 1.42
CA LEU A 151 7.23 -0.30 1.70
C LEU A 151 7.97 -0.13 3.02
N HIS A 152 8.49 1.07 3.27
CA HIS A 152 9.17 1.40 4.53
C HIS A 152 8.24 1.18 5.73
N ASP A 153 7.00 1.65 5.66
CA ASP A 153 6.02 1.51 6.75
C ASP A 153 5.65 0.04 6.96
N ALA A 154 5.56 -0.74 5.87
CA ALA A 154 5.32 -2.18 5.92
C ALA A 154 6.46 -2.93 6.63
N VAL A 155 7.72 -2.59 6.32
CA VAL A 155 8.91 -3.17 6.97
C VAL A 155 8.95 -2.83 8.46
N VAL A 156 8.75 -1.56 8.81
CA VAL A 156 8.71 -1.11 10.21
C VAL A 156 7.59 -1.83 10.97
N ALA A 157 6.42 -2.00 10.36
CA ALA A 157 5.31 -2.73 10.96
C ALA A 157 5.66 -4.21 11.17
N ALA A 158 6.25 -4.87 10.17
CA ALA A 158 6.69 -6.26 10.25
C ALA A 158 7.70 -6.47 11.38
N GLN A 159 8.73 -5.64 11.47
CA GLN A 159 9.76 -5.73 12.51
C GLN A 159 9.22 -5.45 13.91
N ARG A 160 8.48 -4.35 14.09
CA ARG A 160 7.94 -3.96 15.40
C ARG A 160 6.99 -4.99 15.99
N ARG A 161 6.27 -5.72 15.14
CA ARG A 161 5.26 -6.70 15.54
C ARG A 161 5.72 -8.15 15.38
N ASN A 162 6.98 -8.36 14.97
CA ASN A 162 7.53 -9.67 14.67
C ASN A 162 6.62 -10.50 13.75
N LEU A 163 6.13 -9.86 12.67
CA LEU A 163 5.20 -10.51 11.74
C LEU A 163 5.93 -11.55 10.89
N PRO A 164 5.28 -12.67 10.54
CA PRO A 164 5.87 -13.71 9.69
C PRO A 164 6.00 -13.30 8.21
N GLY A 165 5.46 -12.15 7.82
CA GLY A 165 5.48 -11.66 6.44
C GLY A 165 5.38 -10.14 6.36
N LEU A 166 5.32 -9.61 5.14
CA LEU A 166 5.22 -8.18 4.88
C LEU A 166 3.74 -7.74 4.83
N PRO A 167 3.28 -6.83 5.71
CA PRO A 167 1.95 -6.26 5.63
C PRO A 167 1.85 -5.28 4.48
N ILE A 168 1.22 -5.72 3.39
CA ILE A 168 1.02 -4.91 2.19
C ILE A 168 -0.16 -3.96 2.37
N PHE A 169 -1.20 -4.41 3.09
CA PHE A 169 -2.35 -3.57 3.40
C PHE A 169 -2.63 -3.54 4.90
N VAL A 170 -3.13 -2.39 5.36
CA VAL A 170 -3.59 -2.18 6.74
C VAL A 170 -5.02 -1.65 6.75
N GLY A 171 -5.85 -2.18 7.64
CA GLY A 171 -7.13 -1.61 8.02
C GLY A 171 -7.19 -1.35 9.53
N ASP A 172 -8.34 -0.89 10.03
CA ASP A 172 -8.50 -0.45 11.42
C ASP A 172 -8.12 -1.51 12.47
N ALA A 173 -8.38 -2.79 12.18
CA ALA A 173 -8.06 -3.90 13.07
C ALA A 173 -7.32 -5.06 12.39
N ILE A 174 -7.02 -4.94 11.09
CA ILE A 174 -6.50 -6.02 10.27
C ILE A 174 -5.23 -5.61 9.52
N TYR A 175 -4.29 -6.54 9.38
CA TYR A 175 -3.18 -6.43 8.43
C TYR A 175 -3.33 -7.53 7.40
N CYS A 176 -3.27 -7.19 6.12
CA CYS A 176 -3.30 -8.18 5.06
C CYS A 176 -1.88 -8.34 4.51
N MET A 177 -1.32 -9.52 4.77
CA MET A 177 0.04 -9.90 4.42
C MET A 177 0.03 -10.85 3.25
N VAL A 178 1.04 -10.74 2.41
CA VAL A 178 1.36 -11.77 1.44
C VAL A 178 2.14 -12.85 2.19
N ASP A 179 1.62 -14.07 2.22
CA ASP A 179 2.30 -15.17 2.91
C ASP A 179 3.68 -15.41 2.29
N ALA A 180 4.68 -15.64 3.14
CA ALA A 180 5.99 -16.08 2.69
C ALA A 180 5.85 -17.43 1.97
N LEU A 181 6.19 -17.46 0.68
CA LEU A 181 6.22 -18.69 -0.09
C LEU A 181 7.60 -19.33 -0.05
N SER A 182 7.63 -20.66 -0.12
CA SER A 182 8.85 -21.42 -0.40
C SER A 182 9.35 -21.23 -1.83
N ASP A 183 8.50 -20.78 -2.75
CA ASP A 183 8.79 -20.55 -4.16
C ASP A 183 8.21 -19.20 -4.61
N ALA A 184 9.08 -18.25 -4.95
CA ALA A 184 8.69 -16.89 -5.36
C ALA A 184 7.99 -16.83 -6.73
N SER A 185 8.02 -17.92 -7.51
CA SER A 185 7.37 -18.01 -8.83
C SER A 185 5.87 -18.32 -8.76
N LEU A 186 5.38 -18.73 -7.59
CA LEU A 186 3.95 -19.01 -7.38
C LEU A 186 3.22 -17.75 -6.85
N PRO A 187 1.94 -17.56 -7.20
CA PRO A 187 1.12 -16.52 -6.57
C PRO A 187 1.02 -16.78 -5.08
N ALA A 188 1.29 -15.73 -4.29
CA ALA A 188 1.29 -15.82 -2.84
C ALA A 188 -0.08 -15.37 -2.31
N PRO A 189 -0.76 -16.21 -1.51
CA PRO A 189 -2.04 -15.83 -0.96
C PRO A 189 -1.91 -14.63 -0.04
N ILE A 190 -2.93 -13.78 -0.05
CA ILE A 190 -3.07 -12.69 0.91
C ILE A 190 -3.94 -13.20 2.05
N ARG A 191 -3.39 -13.16 3.26
CA ARG A 191 -4.13 -13.47 4.49
C ARG A 191 -4.23 -12.22 5.34
N CYS A 192 -5.40 -12.01 5.94
CA CYS A 192 -5.55 -10.95 6.91
C CYS A 192 -5.34 -11.52 8.33
N TYR A 193 -4.80 -10.67 9.20
CA TYR A 193 -4.45 -11.01 10.58
C TYR A 193 -5.09 -9.98 11.49
N ASP A 194 -5.76 -10.45 12.55
CA ASP A 194 -6.34 -9.59 13.56
C ASP A 194 -5.25 -9.17 14.56
N GLY A 195 -5.26 -7.92 15.04
CA GLY A 195 -4.48 -7.58 16.24
C GLY A 195 -3.91 -6.17 16.37
N PHE A 196 -4.74 -5.15 16.54
CA PHE A 196 -4.24 -3.83 16.98
C PHE A 196 -3.82 -3.78 18.47
N GLY A 197 -4.07 -4.85 19.25
CA GLY A 197 -4.05 -4.82 20.73
C GLY A 197 -2.85 -5.41 21.48
N GLY A 198 -1.73 -5.71 20.83
CA GLY A 198 -0.53 -6.23 21.51
C GLY A 198 -0.54 -7.73 21.87
N SER A 199 -1.62 -8.45 21.53
CA SER A 199 -1.62 -9.91 21.48
C SER A 199 -0.92 -10.41 20.22
N GLU A 200 -0.44 -11.66 20.23
CA GLU A 200 0.13 -12.29 19.03
C GLU A 200 -0.85 -12.21 17.85
N PRO A 201 -0.39 -11.90 16.62
CA PRO A 201 -1.24 -11.82 15.44
C PRO A 201 -1.95 -13.16 15.20
N GLN A 202 -3.29 -13.15 15.17
CA GLN A 202 -4.05 -14.34 14.85
C GLN A 202 -4.44 -14.32 13.37
N ILE A 203 -4.17 -15.43 12.66
CA ILE A 203 -4.59 -15.58 11.27
C ILE A 203 -6.11 -15.53 11.23
N ASN A 204 -6.63 -14.56 10.50
CA ASN A 204 -8.05 -14.48 10.22
C ASN A 204 -8.37 -15.36 9.01
N THR A 205 -8.75 -16.61 9.27
CA THR A 205 -9.04 -17.59 8.22
C THR A 205 -10.28 -17.27 7.37
N SER A 206 -11.13 -16.32 7.80
CA SER A 206 -12.28 -15.89 7.03
C SER A 206 -11.92 -14.83 5.98
N ALA A 207 -10.86 -14.03 6.20
CA ALA A 207 -10.43 -12.96 5.31
C ALA A 207 -9.21 -13.36 4.45
N TYR A 208 -9.41 -13.52 3.14
CA TYR A 208 -8.45 -14.12 2.23
C TYR A 208 -8.58 -13.60 0.79
N ALA A 209 -7.47 -13.43 0.09
CA ALA A 209 -7.43 -13.36 -1.37
C ALA A 209 -6.43 -14.39 -1.93
N PRO A 210 -6.72 -15.04 -3.07
CA PRO A 210 -5.82 -16.04 -3.65
C PRO A 210 -4.44 -15.51 -4.02
N SER A 211 -4.37 -14.24 -4.41
CA SER A 211 -3.15 -13.54 -4.77
C SER A 211 -3.35 -12.03 -4.87
N LEU A 212 -2.25 -11.28 -5.00
CA LEU A 212 -2.31 -9.85 -5.33
C LEU A 212 -2.93 -9.62 -6.70
N THR A 213 -2.63 -10.46 -7.69
CA THR A 213 -3.28 -10.41 -9.01
C THR A 213 -4.80 -10.48 -8.87
N SER A 214 -5.32 -11.42 -8.09
CA SER A 214 -6.76 -11.61 -7.93
C SER A 214 -7.43 -10.40 -7.28
N LEU A 215 -6.79 -9.83 -6.25
CA LEU A 215 -7.27 -8.63 -5.57
C LEU A 215 -7.29 -7.41 -6.49
N MET A 216 -6.20 -7.17 -7.24
CA MET A 216 -6.13 -6.02 -8.14
C MET A 216 -7.06 -6.15 -9.35
N GLN A 217 -7.26 -7.38 -9.87
CA GLN A 217 -8.26 -7.61 -10.92
C GLN A 217 -9.68 -7.37 -10.43
N ALA A 218 -9.99 -7.73 -9.19
CA ALA A 218 -11.27 -7.39 -8.57
C ALA A 218 -11.44 -5.87 -8.46
N ALA A 219 -10.41 -5.15 -8.00
CA ALA A 219 -10.43 -3.68 -7.96
C ALA A 219 -10.65 -3.06 -9.35
N ALA A 220 -9.95 -3.53 -10.37
CA ALA A 220 -10.14 -3.10 -11.76
C ALA A 220 -11.57 -3.38 -12.28
N GLU A 221 -12.18 -4.51 -11.91
CA GLU A 221 -13.58 -4.76 -12.27
C GLU A 221 -14.56 -3.83 -11.54
N CYS A 222 -14.31 -3.50 -10.28
CA CYS A 222 -15.10 -2.49 -9.55
C CYS A 222 -15.04 -1.12 -10.24
N ILE A 223 -13.86 -0.70 -10.69
CA ILE A 223 -13.67 0.53 -11.47
C ILE A 223 -14.52 0.53 -12.72
N ARG A 224 -14.44 -0.54 -13.53
CA ARG A 224 -15.20 -0.62 -14.79
C ARG A 224 -16.70 -0.52 -14.59
N ARG A 225 -17.22 -1.09 -13.50
CA ARG A 225 -18.66 -1.19 -13.26
C ARG A 225 -19.23 0.01 -12.52
N TYR A 226 -18.48 0.56 -11.57
CA TYR A 226 -19.01 1.48 -10.57
C TYR A 226 -18.17 2.74 -10.39
N ASP A 227 -17.10 2.90 -11.18
CA ASP A 227 -16.19 4.06 -11.11
C ASP A 227 -15.58 4.27 -9.70
N GLY A 228 -15.31 3.18 -8.98
CA GLY A 228 -14.75 3.21 -7.64
C GLY A 228 -14.23 1.85 -7.17
N ILE A 229 -13.43 1.85 -6.09
CA ILE A 229 -12.89 0.62 -5.47
C ILE A 229 -13.14 0.53 -3.95
N SER A 230 -13.91 1.46 -3.39
CA SER A 230 -14.28 1.48 -1.97
C SER A 230 -15.76 1.77 -1.79
N ALA A 231 -16.42 0.95 -0.97
CA ALA A 231 -17.84 1.10 -0.67
C ALA A 231 -18.15 2.44 0.02
N TYR A 232 -17.18 3.00 0.75
CA TYR A 232 -17.29 4.32 1.36
C TYR A 232 -17.54 5.40 0.31
N TYR A 233 -16.67 5.49 -0.69
CA TYR A 233 -16.81 6.50 -1.73
C TYR A 233 -18.00 6.23 -2.64
N MET A 234 -18.28 4.95 -2.94
CA MET A 234 -19.45 4.54 -3.73
C MET A 234 -20.76 4.93 -3.03
N ALA A 235 -20.86 4.69 -1.73
CA ALA A 235 -22.03 5.03 -0.94
C ALA A 235 -22.18 6.53 -0.72
N ASP A 236 -21.21 7.35 -1.08
CA ASP A 236 -21.29 8.81 -1.11
C ASP A 236 -21.56 9.38 -2.50
N ASP A 237 -21.49 8.55 -3.55
CA ASP A 237 -21.68 8.96 -4.94
C ASP A 237 -23.18 9.13 -5.28
N PRO A 238 -23.65 10.36 -5.61
CA PRO A 238 -25.05 10.58 -5.97
C PRO A 238 -25.48 9.88 -7.26
N GLN A 239 -24.59 9.76 -8.26
CA GLN A 239 -24.89 9.12 -9.53
C GLN A 239 -25.04 7.61 -9.35
N LEU A 240 -24.15 7.00 -8.56
CA LEU A 240 -24.23 5.57 -8.26
C LEU A 240 -25.49 5.23 -7.47
N LYS A 241 -25.89 6.08 -6.51
CA LYS A 241 -27.17 5.94 -5.79
C LYS A 241 -28.39 6.02 -6.71
N LEU A 242 -28.36 6.88 -7.73
CA LEU A 242 -29.43 6.99 -8.71
C LEU A 242 -29.48 5.77 -9.64
N ALA A 243 -28.32 5.25 -10.03
CA ALA A 243 -28.21 4.05 -10.87
C ALA A 243 -28.62 2.76 -10.13
N HIS A 244 -28.49 2.73 -8.81
CA HIS A 244 -28.76 1.56 -7.97
C HIS A 244 -29.74 1.87 -6.82
N PRO A 245 -31.02 2.16 -7.12
CA PRO A 245 -31.99 2.57 -6.11
C PRO A 245 -32.30 1.48 -5.07
N ASP A 246 -32.10 0.21 -5.44
CA ASP A 246 -32.37 -0.96 -4.58
C ASP A 246 -31.23 -1.28 -3.61
N VAL A 247 -30.06 -0.63 -3.77
CA VAL A 247 -28.91 -0.86 -2.88
C VAL A 247 -29.13 -0.09 -1.57
N PRO A 248 -29.03 -0.76 -0.39
CA PRO A 248 -29.19 -0.08 0.88
C PRO A 248 -28.18 1.06 1.03
N ARG A 249 -28.65 2.23 1.50
CA ARG A 249 -27.85 3.48 1.54
C ARG A 249 -26.78 3.52 2.63
N HIS A 250 -26.45 2.40 3.26
CA HIS A 250 -25.36 2.27 4.22
C HIS A 250 -24.17 1.54 3.57
N HIS A 251 -22.95 1.80 4.04
CA HIS A 251 -21.72 1.31 3.41
C HIS A 251 -21.70 -0.23 3.25
N GLN A 252 -22.11 -0.96 4.30
CA GLN A 252 -22.22 -2.42 4.27
C GLN A 252 -23.15 -2.92 3.15
N GLY A 253 -24.24 -2.19 2.86
CA GLY A 253 -25.21 -2.57 1.83
C GLY A 253 -24.62 -2.39 0.44
N PHE A 254 -23.87 -1.31 0.22
CA PHE A 254 -23.07 -1.11 -1.00
C PHE A 254 -22.03 -2.21 -1.16
N TYR A 255 -21.29 -2.54 -0.10
CA TYR A 255 -20.30 -3.62 -0.16
C TYR A 255 -20.96 -4.95 -0.57
N GLN A 256 -21.98 -5.39 0.17
CA GLN A 256 -22.63 -6.68 -0.05
C GLN A 256 -23.31 -6.76 -1.42
N SER A 257 -23.89 -5.65 -1.90
CA SER A 257 -24.63 -5.66 -3.17
C SER A 257 -23.73 -5.51 -4.40
N LEU A 258 -22.63 -4.75 -4.29
CA LEU A 258 -21.82 -4.35 -5.45
C LEU A 258 -20.44 -5.01 -5.46
N LEU A 259 -19.75 -5.03 -4.32
CA LEU A 259 -18.35 -5.47 -4.23
C LEU A 259 -18.24 -6.98 -3.97
N ASP A 260 -19.04 -7.52 -3.06
CA ASP A 260 -18.98 -8.94 -2.68
C ASP A 260 -19.16 -9.91 -3.87
N PRO A 261 -20.10 -9.68 -4.82
CA PRO A 261 -20.21 -10.55 -6.00
C PRO A 261 -18.95 -10.53 -6.89
N ILE A 262 -18.27 -9.37 -6.98
CA ILE A 262 -17.01 -9.26 -7.71
C ILE A 262 -15.91 -10.01 -6.94
N TYR A 263 -15.81 -9.80 -5.63
CA TYR A 263 -14.80 -10.44 -4.80
C TYR A 263 -14.93 -11.97 -4.82
N ALA A 264 -16.16 -12.48 -4.72
CA ALA A 264 -16.45 -13.91 -4.83
C ALA A 264 -15.99 -14.50 -6.18
N LYS A 265 -16.17 -13.77 -7.30
CA LYS A 265 -15.69 -14.17 -8.63
C LYS A 265 -14.18 -14.38 -8.68
N TYR A 266 -13.42 -13.59 -7.92
CA TYR A 266 -11.96 -13.68 -7.81
C TYR A 266 -11.49 -14.55 -6.64
N GLY A 267 -12.39 -15.31 -6.00
CA GLY A 267 -12.05 -16.19 -4.87
C GLY A 267 -11.69 -15.47 -3.59
N ILE A 268 -12.00 -14.18 -3.49
CA ILE A 268 -11.74 -13.32 -2.33
C ILE A 268 -12.87 -13.52 -1.30
N LYS A 269 -12.52 -13.61 -0.01
CA LYS A 269 -13.45 -13.86 1.09
C LYS A 269 -13.23 -12.92 2.27
N GLY A 270 -14.31 -12.62 3.00
CA GLY A 270 -14.29 -12.15 4.40
C GLY A 270 -13.75 -10.75 4.69
N PHE A 271 -13.51 -9.91 3.68
CA PHE A 271 -13.16 -8.50 3.93
C PHE A 271 -14.29 -7.71 4.62
N ALA A 272 -15.56 -8.16 4.56
CA ALA A 272 -16.67 -7.50 5.25
C ALA A 272 -17.23 -8.25 6.47
N ASP A 273 -17.12 -9.58 6.50
CA ASP A 273 -17.84 -10.39 7.50
C ASP A 273 -17.34 -10.21 8.95
N ASN A 274 -16.10 -9.77 9.13
CA ASN A 274 -15.49 -9.66 10.47
C ASN A 274 -15.93 -8.42 11.26
N ALA A 275 -16.47 -7.38 10.60
CA ALA A 275 -16.96 -6.19 11.29
C ALA A 275 -18.23 -6.45 12.11
N GLY A 276 -19.01 -7.49 11.78
CA GLY A 276 -20.24 -7.81 12.51
C GLY A 276 -20.03 -8.22 13.97
N SER A 277 -18.80 -8.61 14.36
CA SER A 277 -18.49 -9.12 15.70
C SER A 277 -17.82 -8.10 16.63
N LEU A 278 -17.15 -7.07 16.09
CA LEU A 278 -16.43 -6.05 16.88
C LEU A 278 -17.32 -4.86 17.28
N TRP A 279 -18.51 -4.73 16.68
CA TRP A 279 -19.46 -3.64 16.93
C TRP A 279 -20.79 -4.12 17.58
N ARG A 280 -20.83 -5.34 18.13
CA ARG A 280 -21.95 -5.84 18.96
C ARG A 280 -21.57 -5.89 20.43
#